data_AF-A0A176U317-F1
#
_entry.id   AF-A0A176U317-F1
#
_cell.length_a   1.000
_cell.length_b   1.000
_cell.length_c   1.000
_cell.angle_alpha   90.00
_cell.angle_beta   90.00
_cell.angle_gamma   90.00
#
_symmetry.space_group_name_H-M   'P 1'
#
loop_
_entity.id
_entity.type
_entity.pdbx_description
1 polymer ?
#
loop_
_entity_poly.entity_id
_entity_poly.type
_entity_poly.pdbx_seq_one_letter_code
_entity_poly.pdbx_strand_id
1 'polypeptide(L)'
;RGDLSFVKKNADTEETLAYIPFRITNNTTGETHYILTSADGTFTSAVGKTTNTNANDAVLSQYGDKDVIPQSVVDSLAKDAGLWFGMGSEGTMTAANDSYGSFVYGTYTITELKTEATRNMKMYTSTFTIDTDGKVLDLGTVNNVPMGIKTTLVDVNEEHFTEPVSSITLTDHVAYKNLDTDKTYTLTGTLYVKEGDALTELMTETVDFTPAEKNGIQDVTFTFDASALKGKSVVAFEELSVNGEFCAEHKDKDDENQTVTFPDIQTTARDNVTEDHVSNAADSVTIIDTVTYTGLKAGETYEITGTLMDAETGEAALDDDGNAITASKEFTAPTADGNIDITFTFAGVSLAGKTLVAFEDISYEGRRYAVHADINDKNQTVYIPKIHTKALDANTGLNQVLADSNATVVDTVTYTHLLPGKTYVMKGVLMTSAGNALMVNGKTITASTEFVPTTPDGTVDVTFNFDASEIGGRKLVFYEYLELDGNTVASHTDISDTDQTVYVPKLRTTIFDSENGSHNSAADEDIILIDTVRYNGVEIGRKYTVVGTLVDKETGNALLDDAGNKITASNEFVAEKTNGTIDVTFKFSGKCLAGKTTVAFEDMYSEGKKVAVHADLRDEGQTEYFPSVHTTAT
;
A
#
# COMPACT_ATOMS: atom_id res chain seq x y z
N ARG A 1 -80.46 -21.20 -28.78
CA ARG A 1 -79.11 -20.58 -28.85
C ARG A 1 -79.03 -19.48 -27.81
N GLY A 2 -77.86 -19.19 -27.24
CA GLY A 2 -77.68 -18.11 -26.26
C GLY A 2 -76.40 -17.33 -26.49
N ASP A 3 -76.15 -16.34 -25.64
CA ASP A 3 -75.01 -15.42 -25.72
C ASP A 3 -74.25 -15.36 -24.38
N LEU A 4 -73.04 -14.82 -24.39
CA LEU A 4 -72.17 -14.64 -23.23
C LEU A 4 -71.77 -13.17 -23.09
N SER A 5 -71.67 -12.67 -21.86
CA SER A 5 -71.02 -11.40 -21.54
C SER A 5 -70.16 -11.47 -20.28
N PHE A 6 -69.17 -10.59 -20.17
CA PHE A 6 -68.40 -10.36 -18.95
C PHE A 6 -67.61 -9.05 -19.02
N VAL A 7 -67.06 -8.63 -17.88
CA VAL A 7 -66.08 -7.53 -17.78
C VAL A 7 -64.78 -8.07 -17.22
N LYS A 8 -63.66 -7.80 -17.90
CA LYS A 8 -62.33 -8.22 -17.49
C LYS A 8 -61.65 -7.12 -16.70
N LYS A 9 -61.14 -7.45 -15.51
CA LYS A 9 -60.46 -6.50 -14.63
C LYS A 9 -59.19 -7.05 -14.01
N ASN A 10 -58.32 -6.13 -13.58
CA ASN A 10 -57.24 -6.39 -12.64
C ASN A 10 -57.84 -6.43 -11.22
N ALA A 11 -57.55 -7.47 -10.45
CA ALA A 11 -58.09 -7.66 -9.10
C ALA A 11 -57.57 -6.63 -8.08
N ASP A 12 -56.36 -6.10 -8.29
CA ASP A 12 -55.71 -5.17 -7.37
C ASP A 12 -56.10 -3.71 -7.68
N THR A 13 -56.13 -3.32 -8.96
CA THR A 13 -56.40 -1.92 -9.37
C THR A 13 -57.86 -1.65 -9.74
N GLU A 14 -58.67 -2.70 -9.91
CA GLU A 14 -60.04 -2.66 -10.44
C GLU A 14 -60.18 -2.09 -11.87
N GLU A 15 -59.05 -1.78 -12.52
CA GLU A 15 -59.00 -1.29 -13.90
C GLU A 15 -59.41 -2.39 -14.87
N THR A 16 -60.10 -1.97 -15.93
CA THR A 16 -60.54 -2.87 -17.00
C THR A 16 -59.37 -3.29 -17.88
N LEU A 17 -59.29 -4.58 -18.20
CA LEU A 17 -58.23 -5.11 -19.07
C LEU A 17 -58.76 -5.21 -20.50
N ALA A 18 -58.30 -4.27 -21.33
CA ALA A 18 -58.66 -4.18 -22.73
C ALA A 18 -57.95 -5.23 -23.58
N TYR A 19 -58.64 -5.67 -24.64
CA TYR A 19 -58.05 -6.54 -25.67
C TYR A 19 -57.40 -7.82 -25.15
N ILE A 20 -58.00 -8.45 -24.14
CA ILE A 20 -57.57 -9.73 -23.59
C ILE A 20 -58.18 -10.87 -24.39
N PRO A 21 -57.35 -11.74 -24.99
CA PRO A 21 -57.83 -12.86 -25.78
C PRO A 21 -58.31 -14.04 -24.91
N PHE A 22 -59.40 -14.68 -25.32
CA PHE A 22 -59.87 -15.94 -24.72
C PHE A 22 -60.11 -16.98 -25.80
N ARG A 23 -59.77 -18.23 -25.48
CA ARG A 23 -60.22 -19.42 -26.19
C ARG A 23 -61.51 -19.92 -25.58
N ILE A 24 -62.53 -20.16 -26.39
CA ILE A 24 -63.76 -20.84 -25.95
C ILE A 24 -63.93 -22.12 -26.75
N THR A 25 -64.10 -23.24 -26.06
CA THR A 25 -64.28 -24.56 -26.67
C THR A 25 -65.61 -25.15 -26.23
N ASN A 26 -66.40 -25.65 -27.18
CA ASN A 26 -67.58 -26.45 -26.89
C ASN A 26 -67.12 -27.85 -26.43
N ASN A 27 -67.49 -28.24 -25.21
CA ASN A 27 -66.99 -29.47 -24.60
C ASN A 27 -67.55 -30.75 -25.25
N THR A 28 -68.61 -30.65 -26.05
CA THR A 28 -69.21 -31.79 -26.77
C THR A 28 -68.69 -31.90 -28.20
N THR A 29 -68.65 -30.80 -28.95
CA THR A 29 -68.29 -30.83 -30.38
C THR A 29 -66.79 -30.62 -30.62
N GLY A 30 -66.06 -30.05 -29.66
CA GLY A 30 -64.67 -29.62 -29.83
C GLY A 30 -64.49 -28.36 -30.68
N GLU A 31 -65.58 -27.78 -31.21
CA GLU A 31 -65.55 -26.48 -31.90
C GLU A 31 -64.93 -25.44 -30.97
N THR A 32 -63.97 -24.68 -31.48
CA THR A 32 -63.18 -23.73 -30.69
C THR A 32 -63.04 -22.43 -31.45
N HIS A 33 -63.30 -21.32 -30.76
CA HIS A 33 -63.19 -19.98 -31.31
C HIS A 33 -62.50 -19.05 -30.31
N TYR A 34 -61.94 -17.95 -30.83
CA TYR A 34 -61.17 -17.02 -30.03
C TYR A 34 -61.81 -15.63 -30.03
N ILE A 35 -62.01 -15.11 -28.84
CA ILE A 35 -62.63 -13.80 -28.61
C ILE A 35 -61.62 -12.82 -28.04
N LEU A 36 -61.97 -11.54 -28.06
CA LEU A 36 -61.17 -10.45 -27.54
C LEU A 36 -62.08 -9.52 -26.72
N THR A 37 -61.64 -9.10 -25.54
CA THR A 37 -62.35 -8.02 -24.83
C THR A 37 -62.20 -6.69 -25.58
N SER A 38 -63.18 -5.80 -25.46
CA SER A 38 -63.15 -4.47 -26.06
C SER A 38 -62.21 -3.52 -25.31
N ALA A 39 -62.12 -2.27 -25.80
CA ALA A 39 -61.29 -1.22 -25.22
C ALA A 39 -61.62 -0.89 -23.75
N ASP A 40 -62.86 -1.11 -23.34
CA ASP A 40 -63.35 -0.94 -21.96
C ASP A 40 -63.29 -2.25 -21.14
N GLY A 41 -62.59 -3.27 -21.66
CA GLY A 41 -62.44 -4.58 -21.06
C GLY A 41 -63.72 -5.42 -20.99
N THR A 42 -64.80 -5.01 -21.65
CA THR A 42 -66.03 -5.81 -21.72
C THR A 42 -65.97 -6.84 -22.85
N PHE A 43 -66.81 -7.86 -22.79
CA PHE A 43 -67.08 -8.73 -23.92
C PHE A 43 -68.57 -9.05 -23.96
N THR A 44 -69.15 -9.08 -25.16
CA THR A 44 -70.47 -9.65 -25.39
C THR A 44 -70.55 -10.31 -26.76
N SER A 45 -71.12 -11.51 -26.81
CA SER A 45 -71.39 -12.20 -28.09
C SER A 45 -72.72 -11.77 -28.72
N ALA A 46 -73.54 -10.96 -28.05
CA ALA A 46 -74.91 -10.66 -28.48
C ALA A 46 -74.97 -9.79 -29.76
N VAL A 47 -73.86 -9.19 -30.19
CA VAL A 47 -73.79 -8.27 -31.34
C VAL A 47 -72.73 -8.70 -32.35
N GLY A 48 -72.85 -8.22 -33.59
CA GLY A 48 -71.80 -8.34 -34.61
C GLY A 48 -71.50 -9.77 -35.07
N LYS A 49 -72.41 -10.74 -34.89
CA LYS A 49 -72.15 -12.17 -35.13
C LYS A 49 -71.77 -12.47 -36.57
N THR A 50 -72.27 -11.67 -37.52
CA THR A 50 -71.97 -11.77 -38.96
C THR A 50 -70.80 -10.90 -39.43
N THR A 51 -70.23 -10.05 -38.56
CA THR A 51 -69.11 -9.15 -38.87
C THR A 51 -67.80 -9.82 -38.50
N ASN A 52 -66.89 -10.00 -39.47
CA ASN A 52 -65.57 -10.63 -39.23
C ASN A 52 -65.66 -11.90 -38.36
N THR A 53 -66.68 -12.73 -38.59
CA THR A 53 -67.03 -13.86 -37.73
C THR A 53 -65.84 -14.78 -37.51
N ASN A 54 -65.47 -14.98 -36.25
CA ASN A 54 -64.35 -15.82 -35.82
C ASN A 54 -62.99 -15.43 -36.47
N ALA A 55 -62.83 -14.17 -36.92
CA ALA A 55 -61.66 -13.74 -37.70
C ALA A 55 -60.32 -13.87 -36.96
N ASN A 56 -60.33 -13.93 -35.63
CA ASN A 56 -59.12 -14.05 -34.81
C ASN A 56 -58.62 -15.50 -34.67
N ASP A 57 -59.41 -16.50 -35.09
CA ASP A 57 -59.09 -17.91 -34.89
C ASP A 57 -57.76 -18.32 -35.55
N ALA A 58 -57.52 -17.87 -36.78
CA ALA A 58 -56.33 -18.24 -37.54
C ALA A 58 -55.02 -17.75 -36.89
N VAL A 59 -55.08 -16.60 -36.20
CA VAL A 59 -53.93 -16.02 -35.50
C VAL A 59 -53.77 -16.66 -34.13
N LEU A 60 -54.83 -16.68 -33.33
CA LEU A 60 -54.75 -17.09 -31.93
C LEU A 60 -54.62 -18.61 -31.73
N SER A 61 -55.07 -19.44 -32.69
CA SER A 61 -54.88 -20.89 -32.62
C SER A 61 -53.42 -21.35 -32.71
N GLN A 62 -52.50 -20.45 -33.06
CA GLN A 62 -51.06 -20.74 -33.08
C GLN A 62 -50.41 -20.67 -31.68
N TYR A 63 -51.15 -20.19 -30.67
CA TYR A 63 -50.68 -20.01 -29.30
C TYR A 63 -51.33 -21.03 -28.36
N GLY A 64 -50.52 -21.85 -27.72
CA GLY A 64 -50.92 -22.75 -26.65
C GLY A 64 -51.04 -22.06 -25.30
N ASP A 65 -51.46 -22.81 -24.27
CA ASP A 65 -51.74 -22.26 -22.93
C ASP A 65 -50.51 -21.65 -22.23
N LYS A 66 -49.32 -22.08 -22.63
CA LYS A 66 -48.04 -21.62 -22.07
C LYS A 66 -47.43 -20.44 -22.84
N ASP A 67 -47.88 -20.20 -24.06
CA ASP A 67 -47.28 -19.20 -24.94
C ASP A 67 -47.71 -17.80 -24.50
N VAL A 68 -46.75 -16.87 -24.48
CA VAL A 68 -47.03 -15.45 -24.24
C VAL A 68 -47.28 -14.79 -25.60
N ILE A 69 -48.50 -14.32 -25.83
CA ILE A 69 -48.86 -13.61 -27.06
C ILE A 69 -48.18 -12.23 -27.04
N PRO A 70 -47.34 -11.91 -28.04
CA PRO A 70 -46.68 -10.60 -28.15
C PRO A 70 -47.69 -9.47 -28.34
N GLN A 71 -47.39 -8.27 -27.81
CA GLN A 71 -48.29 -7.13 -27.96
C GLN A 71 -48.58 -6.79 -29.44
N SER A 72 -47.58 -6.92 -30.31
CA SER A 72 -47.74 -6.70 -31.76
C SER A 72 -48.79 -7.61 -32.42
N VAL A 73 -48.95 -8.82 -31.88
CA VAL A 73 -49.96 -9.78 -32.36
C VAL A 73 -51.33 -9.38 -31.84
N VAL A 74 -51.43 -9.02 -30.55
CA VAL A 74 -52.67 -8.50 -29.96
C VAL A 74 -53.16 -7.29 -30.74
N ASP A 75 -52.28 -6.36 -31.10
CA ASP A 75 -52.59 -5.15 -31.87
C ASP A 75 -53.12 -5.45 -33.28
N SER A 76 -52.70 -6.57 -33.89
CA SER A 76 -53.12 -7.00 -35.22
C SER A 76 -54.51 -7.66 -35.28
N LEU A 77 -55.05 -8.07 -34.13
CA LEU A 77 -56.33 -8.79 -34.06
C LEU A 77 -57.51 -7.90 -34.49
N ALA A 78 -58.49 -8.51 -35.15
CA ALA A 78 -59.75 -7.85 -35.50
C ALA A 78 -60.54 -7.55 -34.21
N LYS A 79 -60.64 -6.27 -33.86
CA LYS A 79 -61.29 -5.79 -32.63
C LYS A 79 -62.82 -5.84 -32.68
N ASP A 80 -63.39 -6.01 -33.87
CA ASP A 80 -64.82 -6.12 -34.15
C ASP A 80 -65.24 -7.54 -34.57
N ALA A 81 -64.37 -8.53 -34.36
CA ALA A 81 -64.65 -9.93 -34.72
C ALA A 81 -65.86 -10.47 -33.94
N GLY A 82 -66.92 -10.82 -34.68
CA GLY A 82 -68.07 -11.52 -34.15
C GLY A 82 -67.75 -12.96 -33.75
N LEU A 83 -68.59 -13.53 -32.89
CA LEU A 83 -68.47 -14.93 -32.46
C LEU A 83 -69.66 -15.74 -32.97
N TRP A 84 -69.39 -16.92 -33.54
CA TRP A 84 -70.44 -17.87 -33.88
C TRP A 84 -69.96 -19.32 -33.78
N PHE A 85 -70.57 -20.09 -32.88
CA PHE A 85 -70.46 -21.54 -32.84
C PHE A 85 -71.50 -22.12 -33.79
N GLY A 86 -71.05 -22.68 -34.91
CA GLY A 86 -71.91 -23.18 -35.97
C GLY A 86 -72.25 -24.66 -35.86
N MET A 87 -71.46 -25.43 -35.11
CA MET A 87 -71.51 -26.89 -35.09
C MET A 87 -72.64 -27.41 -34.19
N GLY A 88 -73.68 -28.00 -34.80
CA GLY A 88 -74.73 -28.71 -34.06
C GLY A 88 -74.26 -30.07 -33.52
N SER A 89 -75.07 -30.68 -32.63
CA SER A 89 -74.79 -32.01 -32.05
C SER A 89 -74.72 -33.15 -33.09
N GLU A 90 -75.27 -32.94 -34.28
CA GLU A 90 -75.22 -33.88 -35.42
C GLU A 90 -74.05 -33.59 -36.38
N GLY A 91 -73.15 -32.66 -36.04
CA GLY A 91 -71.97 -32.30 -36.84
C GLY A 91 -72.26 -31.42 -38.07
N THR A 92 -73.46 -30.83 -38.14
CA THR A 92 -73.84 -29.89 -39.21
C THR A 92 -73.46 -28.46 -38.84
N MET A 93 -72.80 -27.75 -39.77
CA MET A 93 -72.42 -26.35 -39.61
C MET A 93 -73.53 -25.41 -40.06
N THR A 94 -73.84 -24.43 -39.22
CA THR A 94 -74.80 -23.35 -39.51
C THR A 94 -74.09 -22.03 -39.79
N ALA A 95 -74.56 -21.29 -40.78
CA ALA A 95 -74.04 -19.95 -41.08
C ALA A 95 -74.38 -18.96 -39.96
N ALA A 96 -73.51 -17.98 -39.74
CA ALA A 96 -73.71 -16.91 -38.76
C ALA A 96 -75.00 -16.12 -39.03
N ASN A 97 -75.74 -15.81 -37.97
CA ASN A 97 -77.01 -15.08 -38.06
C ASN A 97 -77.26 -14.24 -36.81
N ASP A 98 -77.37 -12.92 -37.00
CA ASP A 98 -77.53 -11.97 -35.90
C ASP A 98 -78.86 -12.11 -35.14
N SER A 99 -79.87 -12.79 -35.71
CA SER A 99 -81.19 -13.01 -35.08
C SER A 99 -81.19 -14.10 -34.00
N TYR A 100 -80.08 -14.84 -33.84
CA TYR A 100 -79.94 -15.90 -32.85
C TYR A 100 -78.70 -15.66 -31.96
N GLY A 101 -78.63 -16.33 -30.82
CA GLY A 101 -77.42 -16.31 -29.97
C GLY A 101 -76.21 -16.99 -30.63
N SER A 102 -75.00 -16.54 -30.28
CA SER A 102 -73.75 -17.06 -30.84
C SER A 102 -73.47 -18.52 -30.49
N PHE A 103 -73.96 -18.99 -29.34
CA PHE A 103 -73.72 -20.33 -28.82
C PHE A 103 -74.92 -21.25 -29.05
N VAL A 104 -74.66 -22.45 -29.55
CA VAL A 104 -75.61 -23.56 -29.46
C VAL A 104 -75.75 -24.04 -28.01
N TYR A 105 -76.79 -24.81 -27.69
CA TYR A 105 -76.90 -25.36 -26.34
C TYR A 105 -75.76 -26.31 -26.04
N GLY A 106 -75.19 -26.19 -24.84
CA GLY A 106 -74.06 -27.00 -24.43
C GLY A 106 -73.27 -26.37 -23.30
N THR A 107 -72.25 -27.12 -22.87
CA THR A 107 -71.26 -26.66 -21.90
C THR A 107 -69.98 -26.31 -22.64
N TYR A 108 -69.40 -25.18 -22.28
CA TYR A 108 -68.22 -24.60 -22.89
C TYR A 108 -67.13 -24.42 -21.83
N THR A 109 -65.88 -24.54 -22.25
CA THR A 109 -64.72 -24.11 -21.46
C THR A 109 -64.21 -22.81 -22.03
N ILE A 110 -64.01 -21.81 -21.16
CA ILE A 110 -63.39 -20.53 -21.50
C ILE A 110 -62.02 -20.47 -20.80
N THR A 111 -60.98 -20.15 -21.55
CA THR A 111 -59.61 -20.03 -21.07
C THR A 111 -59.00 -18.74 -21.58
N GLU A 112 -58.50 -17.91 -20.68
CA GLU A 112 -57.71 -16.73 -21.03
C GLU A 112 -56.37 -17.15 -21.63
N LEU A 113 -55.96 -16.50 -22.71
CA LEU A 113 -54.63 -16.69 -23.28
C LEU A 113 -53.67 -15.67 -22.70
N LYS A 114 -52.45 -16.12 -22.38
CA LYS A 114 -51.42 -15.29 -21.76
C LYS A 114 -50.89 -14.26 -22.75
N THR A 115 -50.79 -13.01 -22.33
CA THR A 115 -50.24 -11.90 -23.13
C THR A 115 -49.07 -11.27 -22.39
N GLU A 116 -48.24 -10.46 -23.06
CA GLU A 116 -47.18 -9.69 -22.38
C GLU A 116 -47.73 -8.83 -21.23
N ALA A 117 -48.93 -8.26 -21.39
CA ALA A 117 -49.59 -7.42 -20.37
C ALA A 117 -50.16 -8.20 -19.17
N THR A 118 -50.41 -9.51 -19.33
CA THR A 118 -51.02 -10.35 -18.29
C THR A 118 -50.12 -11.49 -17.83
N ARG A 119 -48.89 -11.62 -18.36
CA ARG A 119 -47.98 -12.73 -18.06
C ARG A 119 -47.63 -12.90 -16.58
N ASN A 120 -47.71 -11.82 -15.80
CA ASN A 120 -47.50 -11.82 -14.36
C ASN A 120 -48.79 -12.00 -13.54
N MET A 121 -49.91 -12.37 -14.16
CA MET A 121 -51.20 -12.54 -13.51
C MET A 121 -51.68 -13.99 -13.60
N LYS A 122 -52.58 -14.38 -12.68
CA LYS A 122 -53.26 -15.67 -12.75
C LYS A 122 -54.26 -15.67 -13.90
N MET A 123 -54.04 -16.55 -14.89
CA MET A 123 -54.93 -16.72 -16.03
C MET A 123 -56.27 -17.32 -15.60
N TYR A 124 -57.36 -16.79 -16.16
CA TYR A 124 -58.70 -17.32 -15.90
C TYR A 124 -59.00 -18.57 -16.74
N THR A 125 -59.56 -19.60 -16.11
CA THR A 125 -60.22 -20.69 -16.81
C THR A 125 -61.48 -21.12 -16.05
N SER A 126 -62.56 -21.37 -16.78
CA SER A 126 -63.81 -21.84 -16.20
C SER A 126 -64.68 -22.56 -17.21
N THR A 127 -65.80 -23.11 -16.74
CA THR A 127 -66.83 -23.70 -17.59
C THR A 127 -68.15 -22.97 -17.41
N PHE A 128 -68.91 -22.84 -18.50
CA PHE A 128 -70.25 -22.26 -18.48
C PHE A 128 -71.20 -23.04 -19.37
N THR A 129 -72.51 -22.93 -19.11
CA THR A 129 -73.53 -23.66 -19.84
C THR A 129 -74.54 -22.71 -20.47
N ILE A 130 -74.90 -22.98 -21.72
CA ILE A 130 -75.97 -22.32 -22.46
C ILE A 130 -77.11 -23.34 -22.62
N ASP A 131 -78.24 -23.09 -21.97
CA ASP A 131 -79.39 -24.01 -21.92
C ASP A 131 -80.75 -23.32 -22.19
N THR A 132 -80.74 -22.00 -22.30
CA THR A 132 -81.94 -21.17 -22.42
C THR A 132 -81.90 -20.37 -23.71
N ASP A 133 -82.98 -20.39 -24.49
CA ASP A 133 -83.04 -19.69 -25.78
C ASP A 133 -83.00 -18.17 -25.62
N GLY A 134 -82.22 -17.49 -26.45
CA GLY A 134 -82.14 -16.03 -26.53
C GLY A 134 -81.57 -15.33 -25.29
N LYS A 135 -81.13 -16.07 -24.26
CA LYS A 135 -80.59 -15.50 -23.03
C LYS A 135 -79.10 -15.16 -23.18
N VAL A 136 -78.71 -13.99 -22.67
CA VAL A 136 -77.30 -13.63 -22.42
C VAL A 136 -76.92 -14.12 -21.02
N LEU A 137 -75.93 -15.01 -20.93
CA LEU A 137 -75.30 -15.38 -19.68
C LEU A 137 -74.23 -14.34 -19.35
N ASP A 138 -74.42 -13.62 -18.25
CA ASP A 138 -73.42 -12.70 -17.73
C ASP A 138 -72.54 -13.41 -16.70
N LEU A 139 -71.23 -13.52 -16.97
CA LEU A 139 -70.26 -14.04 -15.99
C LEU A 139 -69.87 -12.98 -14.95
N GLY A 140 -70.32 -11.73 -15.13
CA GLY A 140 -69.99 -10.62 -14.25
C GLY A 140 -68.53 -10.18 -14.44
N THR A 141 -67.82 -9.95 -13.34
CA THR A 141 -66.42 -9.52 -13.37
C THR A 141 -65.48 -10.71 -13.33
N VAL A 142 -64.66 -10.86 -14.38
CA VAL A 142 -63.56 -11.81 -14.47
C VAL A 142 -62.27 -11.10 -14.05
N ASN A 143 -61.70 -11.50 -12.91
CA ASN A 143 -60.51 -10.86 -12.35
C ASN A 143 -59.24 -11.62 -12.67
N ASN A 144 -58.20 -10.91 -13.11
CA ASN A 144 -56.82 -11.41 -13.02
C ASN A 144 -56.19 -10.94 -11.73
N VAL A 145 -55.58 -11.87 -11.00
CA VAL A 145 -54.85 -11.56 -9.78
C VAL A 145 -53.37 -11.42 -10.14
N PRO A 146 -52.76 -10.23 -10.01
CA PRO A 146 -51.33 -10.05 -10.25
C PRO A 146 -50.49 -10.79 -9.20
N MET A 147 -49.48 -11.52 -9.65
CA MET A 147 -48.41 -12.06 -8.83
C MET A 147 -47.25 -11.06 -8.84
N GLY A 148 -46.49 -11.00 -7.75
CA GLY A 148 -45.38 -10.06 -7.64
C GLY A 148 -44.38 -10.49 -6.59
N ILE A 149 -43.18 -9.94 -6.71
CA ILE A 149 -42.12 -10.06 -5.73
C ILE A 149 -41.56 -8.68 -5.41
N LYS A 150 -41.09 -8.50 -4.18
CA LYS A 150 -40.21 -7.42 -3.74
C LYS A 150 -39.04 -8.05 -3.00
N THR A 151 -37.83 -7.61 -3.29
CA THR A 151 -36.61 -8.25 -2.82
C THR A 151 -35.81 -7.31 -1.92
N THR A 152 -34.96 -7.84 -1.05
CA THR A 152 -34.03 -7.07 -0.21
C THR A 152 -32.79 -7.92 0.10
N LEU A 153 -31.63 -7.56 -0.47
CA LEU A 153 -30.37 -8.30 -0.36
C LEU A 153 -29.52 -7.72 0.76
N VAL A 154 -29.22 -8.54 1.77
CA VAL A 154 -28.45 -8.12 2.95
C VAL A 154 -27.34 -9.10 3.27
N ASP A 155 -26.34 -8.65 4.02
CA ASP A 155 -25.39 -9.54 4.67
C ASP A 155 -25.98 -10.21 5.93
N VAL A 156 -25.17 -11.01 6.62
CA VAL A 156 -25.56 -11.69 7.88
C VAL A 156 -25.93 -10.75 9.03
N ASN A 157 -25.68 -9.45 8.89
CA ASN A 157 -26.01 -8.41 9.86
C ASN A 157 -27.24 -7.58 9.44
N GLU A 158 -27.96 -7.98 8.39
CA GLU A 158 -29.09 -7.24 7.80
C GLU A 158 -28.66 -5.88 7.20
N GLU A 159 -27.42 -5.80 6.68
CA GLU A 159 -26.87 -4.59 6.07
C GLU A 159 -26.58 -4.73 4.57
N HIS A 160 -26.63 -3.60 3.87
CA HIS A 160 -26.25 -3.46 2.44
C HIS A 160 -24.75 -3.19 2.24
N PHE A 161 -23.91 -3.58 3.21
CA PHE A 161 -22.54 -3.12 3.34
C PHE A 161 -21.74 -4.09 4.22
N THR A 162 -20.60 -4.60 3.73
CA THR A 162 -19.86 -5.66 4.45
C THR A 162 -18.38 -5.77 4.04
N GLU A 163 -17.56 -6.41 4.88
CA GLU A 163 -16.12 -6.61 4.62
C GLU A 163 -15.89 -7.65 3.50
N PRO A 164 -15.02 -7.37 2.51
CA PRO A 164 -14.66 -8.34 1.48
C PRO A 164 -13.72 -9.43 2.03
N VAL A 165 -14.31 -10.51 2.55
CA VAL A 165 -13.58 -11.68 3.08
C VAL A 165 -13.71 -12.93 2.20
N SER A 166 -12.90 -13.95 2.46
CA SER A 166 -12.80 -15.17 1.64
C SER A 166 -14.04 -16.06 1.60
N SER A 167 -15.02 -15.78 2.45
CA SER A 167 -16.32 -16.45 2.46
C SER A 167 -17.33 -15.54 3.12
N ILE A 168 -18.29 -15.03 2.35
CA ILE A 168 -19.43 -14.29 2.87
C ILE A 168 -20.71 -15.02 2.55
N THR A 169 -21.78 -14.64 3.25
CA THR A 169 -23.14 -15.04 2.89
C THR A 169 -24.00 -13.80 2.77
N LEU A 170 -24.67 -13.67 1.62
CA LEU A 170 -25.72 -12.68 1.41
C LEU A 170 -27.07 -13.41 1.31
N THR A 171 -28.10 -12.82 1.87
CA THR A 171 -29.46 -13.34 1.84
C THR A 171 -30.36 -12.31 1.16
N ASP A 172 -31.04 -12.73 0.10
CA ASP A 172 -32.10 -11.94 -0.51
C ASP A 172 -33.46 -12.38 0.03
N HIS A 173 -34.14 -11.46 0.69
CA HIS A 173 -35.47 -11.64 1.26
C HIS A 173 -36.54 -11.35 0.20
N VAL A 174 -37.09 -12.39 -0.41
CA VAL A 174 -38.09 -12.25 -1.47
C VAL A 174 -39.49 -12.29 -0.90
N ALA A 175 -40.07 -11.11 -0.69
CA ALA A 175 -41.48 -10.94 -0.34
C ALA A 175 -42.37 -11.22 -1.55
N TYR A 176 -43.03 -12.38 -1.58
CA TYR A 176 -43.94 -12.76 -2.64
C TYR A 176 -45.39 -12.35 -2.35
N LYS A 177 -46.15 -12.10 -3.42
CA LYS A 177 -47.55 -11.69 -3.37
C LYS A 177 -48.44 -12.56 -4.26
N ASN A 178 -49.63 -12.88 -3.74
CA ASN A 178 -50.71 -13.55 -4.45
C ASN A 178 -50.34 -14.91 -5.07
N LEU A 179 -49.48 -15.72 -4.45
CA LEU A 179 -49.17 -17.06 -4.95
C LEU A 179 -50.28 -18.08 -4.61
N ASP A 180 -50.27 -19.23 -5.29
CA ASP A 180 -51.18 -20.35 -5.02
C ASP A 180 -50.53 -21.32 -4.02
N THR A 181 -51.18 -21.57 -2.88
CA THR A 181 -50.62 -22.37 -1.77
C THR A 181 -50.58 -23.88 -2.04
N ASP A 182 -51.14 -24.33 -3.16
CA ASP A 182 -51.16 -25.71 -3.62
C ASP A 182 -50.20 -25.96 -4.80
N LYS A 183 -49.43 -24.95 -5.22
CA LYS A 183 -48.43 -25.05 -6.29
C LYS A 183 -47.01 -24.94 -5.74
N THR A 184 -46.07 -25.58 -6.42
CA THR A 184 -44.64 -25.41 -6.17
C THR A 184 -44.08 -24.41 -7.16
N TYR A 185 -43.44 -23.38 -6.62
CA TYR A 185 -42.77 -22.33 -7.36
C TYR A 185 -41.26 -22.52 -7.29
N THR A 186 -40.57 -22.08 -8.33
CA THR A 186 -39.11 -21.99 -8.39
C THR A 186 -38.76 -20.51 -8.36
N LEU A 187 -38.02 -20.10 -7.33
CA LEU A 187 -37.42 -18.77 -7.21
C LEU A 187 -35.94 -18.88 -7.61
N THR A 188 -35.53 -18.11 -8.60
CA THR A 188 -34.16 -18.04 -9.10
C THR A 188 -33.61 -16.66 -8.78
N GLY A 189 -32.56 -16.60 -7.96
CA GLY A 189 -31.80 -15.39 -7.71
C GLY A 189 -30.47 -15.45 -8.44
N THR A 190 -30.10 -14.38 -9.13
CA THR A 190 -28.81 -14.25 -9.82
C THR A 190 -28.10 -13.03 -9.29
N LEU A 191 -26.90 -13.24 -8.75
CA LEU A 191 -26.06 -12.20 -8.20
C LEU A 191 -25.09 -11.70 -9.28
N TYR A 192 -25.04 -10.38 -9.47
CA TYR A 192 -24.15 -9.72 -10.43
C TYR A 192 -23.15 -8.84 -9.70
N VAL A 193 -21.90 -8.85 -10.13
CA VAL A 193 -20.94 -7.78 -9.79
C VAL A 193 -21.32 -6.54 -10.60
N LYS A 194 -21.50 -5.41 -9.91
CA LYS A 194 -21.85 -4.12 -10.49
C LYS A 194 -20.62 -3.23 -10.53
N GLU A 195 -20.18 -2.87 -11.75
CA GLU A 195 -19.08 -1.93 -11.99
C GLU A 195 -19.58 -0.81 -12.91
N GLY A 196 -20.07 0.28 -12.30
CA GLY A 196 -20.79 1.33 -13.02
C GLY A 196 -22.06 0.76 -13.69
N ASP A 197 -22.12 0.83 -15.02
CA ASP A 197 -23.23 0.29 -15.81
C ASP A 197 -23.07 -1.19 -16.20
N ALA A 198 -21.88 -1.76 -16.01
CA ALA A 198 -21.60 -3.14 -16.37
C ALA A 198 -22.05 -4.10 -15.27
N LEU A 199 -22.69 -5.20 -15.69
CA LEU A 199 -23.05 -6.32 -14.83
C LEU A 199 -22.32 -7.57 -15.30
N THR A 200 -21.60 -8.22 -14.39
CA THR A 200 -20.98 -9.54 -14.62
C THR A 200 -21.63 -10.54 -13.70
N GLU A 201 -22.24 -11.60 -14.26
CA GLU A 201 -22.85 -12.66 -13.45
C GLU A 201 -21.79 -13.31 -12.57
N LEU A 202 -22.04 -13.32 -11.27
CA LEU A 202 -21.18 -13.95 -10.28
C LEU A 202 -21.65 -15.38 -10.01
N MET A 203 -22.94 -15.56 -9.74
CA MET A 203 -23.56 -16.85 -9.47
C MET A 203 -25.09 -16.79 -9.58
N THR A 204 -25.71 -17.96 -9.68
CA THR A 204 -27.17 -18.13 -9.68
C THR A 204 -27.54 -19.23 -8.69
N GLU A 205 -28.57 -18.99 -7.89
CA GLU A 205 -29.11 -19.91 -6.90
C GLU A 205 -30.61 -20.09 -7.11
N THR A 206 -31.13 -21.30 -6.84
CA THR A 206 -32.56 -21.60 -7.02
C THR A 206 -33.16 -22.28 -5.81
N VAL A 207 -34.36 -21.86 -5.44
CA VAL A 207 -35.13 -22.44 -4.35
C VAL A 207 -36.51 -22.85 -4.85
N ASP A 208 -36.82 -24.13 -4.72
CA ASP A 208 -38.18 -24.65 -4.93
C ASP A 208 -38.95 -24.59 -3.62
N PHE A 209 -40.13 -23.97 -3.63
CA PHE A 209 -40.97 -23.83 -2.45
C PHE A 209 -42.46 -23.91 -2.76
N THR A 210 -43.24 -24.36 -1.79
CA THR A 210 -44.71 -24.27 -1.81
C THR A 210 -45.12 -23.24 -0.75
N PRO A 211 -45.74 -22.12 -1.13
CA PRO A 211 -46.01 -21.04 -0.20
C PRO A 211 -47.07 -21.46 0.82
N ALA A 212 -46.80 -21.20 2.11
CA ALA A 212 -47.74 -21.52 3.19
C ALA A 212 -48.97 -20.59 3.17
N GLU A 213 -48.77 -19.34 2.75
CA GLU A 213 -49.79 -18.30 2.63
C GLU A 213 -49.71 -17.67 1.25
N LYS A 214 -50.75 -16.95 0.82
CA LYS A 214 -50.72 -16.26 -0.50
C LYS A 214 -49.64 -15.18 -0.59
N ASN A 215 -49.24 -14.61 0.55
CA ASN A 215 -48.20 -13.61 0.67
C ASN A 215 -47.26 -14.03 1.81
N GLY A 216 -45.96 -13.85 1.61
CA GLY A 216 -44.95 -14.25 2.59
C GLY A 216 -43.56 -13.88 2.10
N ILE A 217 -42.55 -14.42 2.75
CA ILE A 217 -41.14 -14.23 2.40
C ILE A 217 -40.54 -15.59 2.09
N GLN A 218 -39.70 -15.65 1.06
CA GLN A 218 -38.85 -16.78 0.76
C GLN A 218 -37.43 -16.24 0.54
N ASP A 219 -36.46 -16.82 1.22
CA ASP A 219 -35.07 -16.39 1.11
C ASP A 219 -34.35 -17.13 -0.01
N VAL A 220 -33.45 -16.42 -0.69
CA VAL A 220 -32.38 -16.98 -1.54
C VAL A 220 -31.05 -16.60 -0.91
N THR A 221 -30.10 -17.54 -0.84
CA THR A 221 -28.84 -17.32 -0.13
C THR A 221 -27.67 -17.57 -1.06
N PHE A 222 -26.72 -16.63 -1.09
CA PHE A 222 -25.50 -16.67 -1.90
C PHE A 222 -24.29 -16.77 -0.99
N THR A 223 -23.46 -17.80 -1.17
CA THR A 223 -22.21 -17.95 -0.44
C THR A 223 -21.03 -18.03 -1.41
N PHE A 224 -20.07 -17.11 -1.28
CA PHE A 224 -18.97 -16.96 -2.22
C PHE A 224 -17.75 -16.25 -1.58
N ASP A 225 -16.61 -16.28 -2.28
CA ASP A 225 -15.40 -15.55 -1.92
C ASP A 225 -15.47 -14.10 -2.41
N ALA A 226 -15.52 -13.14 -1.48
CA ALA A 226 -15.63 -11.71 -1.78
C ALA A 226 -14.29 -10.98 -1.77
N SER A 227 -13.16 -11.67 -1.58
CA SER A 227 -11.84 -11.04 -1.42
C SER A 227 -11.43 -10.17 -2.62
N ALA A 228 -11.94 -10.50 -3.82
CA ALA A 228 -11.70 -9.76 -5.07
C ALA A 228 -12.71 -8.61 -5.32
N LEU A 229 -13.65 -8.39 -4.41
CA LEU A 229 -14.71 -7.37 -4.55
C LEU A 229 -14.41 -6.07 -3.80
N LYS A 230 -13.21 -5.91 -3.24
CA LYS A 230 -12.75 -4.63 -2.66
C LYS A 230 -13.06 -3.46 -3.59
N GLY A 231 -13.83 -2.48 -3.10
CA GLY A 231 -14.21 -1.26 -3.80
C GLY A 231 -15.34 -1.45 -4.83
N LYS A 232 -16.00 -2.61 -4.83
CA LYS A 232 -17.08 -2.95 -5.75
C LYS A 232 -18.41 -3.16 -5.01
N SER A 233 -19.47 -3.36 -5.78
CA SER A 233 -20.77 -3.76 -5.25
C SER A 233 -21.29 -4.98 -6.01
N VAL A 234 -22.23 -5.69 -5.40
CA VAL A 234 -23.05 -6.72 -6.06
C VAL A 234 -24.51 -6.31 -6.03
N VAL A 235 -25.29 -6.76 -7.01
CA VAL A 235 -26.74 -6.59 -7.07
C VAL A 235 -27.43 -7.91 -7.39
N ALA A 236 -28.52 -8.22 -6.69
CA ALA A 236 -29.32 -9.43 -6.91
C ALA A 236 -30.51 -9.16 -7.85
N PHE A 237 -30.76 -10.12 -8.75
CA PHE A 237 -31.89 -10.16 -9.67
C PHE A 237 -32.69 -11.45 -9.52
N GLU A 238 -34.01 -11.32 -9.41
CA GLU A 238 -34.86 -12.43 -8.99
C GLU A 238 -35.94 -12.69 -10.02
N GLU A 239 -36.19 -13.97 -10.27
CA GLU A 239 -37.24 -14.46 -11.14
C GLU A 239 -38.02 -15.57 -10.43
N LEU A 240 -39.35 -15.41 -10.40
CA LEU A 240 -40.27 -16.38 -9.86
C LEU A 240 -40.99 -17.09 -11.02
N SER A 241 -41.01 -18.42 -11.00
CA SER A 241 -41.72 -19.23 -11.97
C SER A 241 -42.52 -20.37 -11.33
N VAL A 242 -43.50 -20.90 -12.07
CA VAL A 242 -44.28 -22.08 -11.68
C VAL A 242 -44.33 -23.05 -12.86
N ASN A 243 -43.89 -24.30 -12.67
CA ASN A 243 -43.75 -25.28 -13.76
C ASN A 243 -42.96 -24.77 -14.99
N GLY A 244 -41.95 -23.93 -14.74
CA GLY A 244 -41.14 -23.27 -15.78
C GLY A 244 -41.81 -22.09 -16.49
N GLU A 245 -43.01 -21.67 -16.05
CA GLU A 245 -43.68 -20.49 -16.58
C GLU A 245 -43.43 -19.28 -15.68
N PHE A 246 -43.05 -18.17 -16.30
CA PHE A 246 -42.82 -16.88 -15.63
C PHE A 246 -44.04 -16.43 -14.80
N CYS A 247 -43.78 -15.92 -13.59
CA CYS A 247 -44.77 -15.31 -12.71
C CYS A 247 -44.44 -13.86 -12.35
N ALA A 248 -43.21 -13.58 -11.91
CA ALA A 248 -42.78 -12.24 -11.51
C ALA A 248 -41.26 -12.13 -11.57
N GLU A 249 -40.73 -10.91 -11.65
CA GLU A 249 -39.29 -10.65 -11.57
C GLU A 249 -39.02 -9.30 -10.89
N HIS A 250 -37.83 -9.17 -10.31
CA HIS A 250 -37.24 -7.91 -9.88
C HIS A 250 -35.81 -7.85 -10.43
N LYS A 251 -35.59 -7.01 -11.43
CA LYS A 251 -34.32 -6.92 -12.18
C LYS A 251 -33.89 -5.46 -12.36
N ASP A 252 -33.82 -4.74 -11.25
CA ASP A 252 -33.39 -3.35 -11.22
C ASP A 252 -31.95 -3.25 -10.70
N LYS A 253 -31.02 -2.91 -11.60
CA LYS A 253 -29.59 -2.80 -11.25
C LYS A 253 -29.30 -1.63 -10.31
N ASP A 254 -30.23 -0.68 -10.19
CA ASP A 254 -30.08 0.55 -9.42
C ASP A 254 -30.93 0.55 -8.14
N ASP A 255 -31.56 -0.58 -7.79
CA ASP A 255 -32.21 -0.72 -6.48
C ASP A 255 -31.16 -0.86 -5.37
N GLU A 256 -31.07 0.17 -4.53
CA GLU A 256 -30.18 0.20 -3.37
C GLU A 256 -30.50 -0.91 -2.36
N ASN A 257 -31.76 -1.35 -2.24
CA ASN A 257 -32.13 -2.47 -1.37
C ASN A 257 -31.68 -3.83 -1.94
N GLN A 258 -31.22 -3.87 -3.19
CA GLN A 258 -30.66 -5.06 -3.82
C GLN A 258 -29.16 -4.99 -3.96
N THR A 259 -28.53 -3.89 -3.55
CA THR A 259 -27.11 -3.66 -3.75
C THR A 259 -26.35 -3.82 -2.44
N VAL A 260 -25.34 -4.68 -2.39
CA VAL A 260 -24.39 -4.78 -1.27
C VAL A 260 -23.04 -4.25 -1.70
N THR A 261 -22.46 -3.33 -0.93
CA THR A 261 -21.17 -2.70 -1.23
C THR A 261 -20.04 -3.24 -0.36
N PHE A 262 -18.86 -3.40 -0.96
CA PHE A 262 -17.63 -3.86 -0.32
C PHE A 262 -16.60 -2.74 -0.33
N PRO A 263 -16.33 -2.09 0.81
CA PRO A 263 -15.36 -1.00 0.87
C PRO A 263 -13.93 -1.43 0.52
N ASP A 264 -13.14 -0.44 0.13
CA ASP A 264 -11.69 -0.59 -0.02
C ASP A 264 -10.97 0.62 0.56
N ILE A 265 -9.71 0.40 0.95
CA ILE A 265 -8.78 1.45 1.30
C ILE A 265 -7.44 1.25 0.61
N GLN A 266 -6.85 2.35 0.18
CA GLN A 266 -5.48 2.45 -0.30
C GLN A 266 -4.78 3.52 0.50
N THR A 267 -3.56 3.24 0.94
CA THR A 267 -2.87 4.11 1.90
C THR A 267 -1.54 4.61 1.32
N THR A 268 -1.00 5.74 1.80
CA THR A 268 0.39 6.16 1.51
C THR A 268 1.03 6.87 2.69
N ALA A 269 2.09 6.27 3.25
CA ALA A 269 2.79 6.74 4.44
C ALA A 269 4.01 7.61 4.09
N ARG A 270 4.15 8.76 4.77
CA ARG A 270 5.29 9.70 4.60
C ARG A 270 5.72 10.30 5.93
N ASP A 271 6.99 10.65 6.06
CA ASP A 271 7.43 11.48 7.18
C ASP A 271 6.96 12.94 6.98
N ASN A 272 6.58 13.61 8.07
CA ASN A 272 6.05 14.97 8.03
C ASN A 272 7.10 16.05 7.71
N VAL A 273 8.40 15.76 7.88
CA VAL A 273 9.49 16.71 7.63
C VAL A 273 10.06 16.55 6.22
N THR A 274 10.35 15.30 5.83
CA THR A 274 10.86 15.03 4.48
C THR A 274 9.77 15.03 3.42
N GLU A 275 8.50 14.87 3.83
CA GLU A 275 7.35 14.64 2.94
C GLU A 275 7.54 13.42 2.02
N ASP A 276 8.40 12.49 2.41
CA ASP A 276 8.83 11.32 1.63
C ASP A 276 8.78 10.05 2.50
N HIS A 277 9.10 8.91 1.89
CA HIS A 277 9.20 7.60 2.55
C HIS A 277 10.48 7.43 3.37
N VAL A 278 11.12 8.52 3.82
CA VAL A 278 12.38 8.47 4.58
C VAL A 278 12.25 9.34 5.82
N SER A 279 12.49 8.77 6.98
CA SER A 279 12.41 9.46 8.27
C SER A 279 13.76 9.44 8.98
N ASN A 280 14.03 10.48 9.77
CA ASN A 280 15.12 10.48 10.73
C ASN A 280 14.72 9.70 12.01
N ALA A 281 15.67 9.00 12.62
CA ALA A 281 15.51 8.49 13.98
C ALA A 281 15.72 9.63 14.98
N ALA A 282 14.70 9.99 15.76
CA ALA A 282 14.72 11.12 16.67
C ALA A 282 13.82 10.91 17.90
N ASP A 283 13.98 11.76 18.92
CA ASP A 283 13.17 11.76 20.14
C ASP A 283 11.66 11.94 19.88
N SER A 284 11.31 12.49 18.72
CA SER A 284 9.93 12.63 18.24
C SER A 284 9.91 12.51 16.72
N VAL A 285 9.32 11.43 16.22
CA VAL A 285 9.09 11.17 14.81
C VAL A 285 7.61 11.35 14.50
N THR A 286 7.27 11.85 13.32
CA THR A 286 5.88 12.01 12.88
C THR A 286 5.69 11.47 11.48
N ILE A 287 4.99 10.34 11.40
CA ILE A 287 4.60 9.72 10.12
C ILE A 287 3.12 10.04 9.88
N ILE A 288 2.81 10.53 8.68
CA ILE A 288 1.45 10.77 8.21
C ILE A 288 1.15 9.70 7.17
N ASP A 289 0.09 8.94 7.39
CA ASP A 289 -0.46 8.05 6.38
C ASP A 289 -1.76 8.62 5.81
N THR A 290 -1.82 8.72 4.49
CA THR A 290 -3.01 9.21 3.77
C THR A 290 -3.82 8.03 3.30
N VAL A 291 -5.04 7.88 3.82
CA VAL A 291 -5.96 6.80 3.50
C VAL A 291 -7.01 7.28 2.54
N THR A 292 -6.96 6.76 1.31
CA THR A 292 -8.02 6.91 0.30
C THR A 292 -9.01 5.77 0.47
N TYR A 293 -10.27 6.07 0.70
CA TYR A 293 -11.34 5.08 0.84
C TYR A 293 -12.31 5.14 -0.33
N THR A 294 -12.91 3.99 -0.65
CA THR A 294 -13.96 3.84 -1.67
C THR A 294 -15.12 3.03 -1.11
N GLY A 295 -16.34 3.43 -1.46
CA GLY A 295 -17.55 2.66 -1.16
C GLY A 295 -18.03 2.73 0.29
N LEU A 296 -17.61 3.72 1.09
CA LEU A 296 -18.17 3.97 2.42
C LEU A 296 -19.60 4.56 2.34
N LYS A 297 -20.35 4.50 3.45
CA LYS A 297 -21.67 5.16 3.56
C LYS A 297 -21.46 6.65 3.82
N ALA A 298 -21.96 7.50 2.91
CA ALA A 298 -21.85 8.94 3.06
C ALA A 298 -22.67 9.45 4.26
N GLY A 299 -22.09 10.35 5.05
CA GLY A 299 -22.69 10.92 6.26
C GLY A 299 -22.44 10.11 7.54
N GLU A 300 -21.93 8.89 7.42
CA GLU A 300 -21.66 8.02 8.56
C GLU A 300 -20.29 8.28 9.19
N THR A 301 -20.18 7.99 10.49
CA THR A 301 -18.95 8.18 11.27
C THR A 301 -18.22 6.86 11.49
N TYR A 302 -16.96 6.85 11.08
CA TYR A 302 -16.06 5.70 11.11
C TYR A 302 -14.91 5.97 12.08
N GLU A 303 -14.34 4.90 12.63
CA GLU A 303 -13.06 4.92 13.32
C GLU A 303 -12.02 4.27 12.41
N ILE A 304 -10.95 5.00 12.10
CA ILE A 304 -9.75 4.43 11.49
C ILE A 304 -8.70 4.19 12.57
N THR A 305 -8.08 3.03 12.53
CA THR A 305 -6.90 2.68 13.33
C THR A 305 -5.74 2.32 12.42
N GLY A 306 -4.52 2.62 12.88
CA GLY A 306 -3.29 2.34 12.17
C GLY A 306 -2.23 1.76 13.11
N THR A 307 -1.37 0.89 12.58
CA THR A 307 -0.21 0.33 13.29
C THR A 307 1.02 0.35 12.39
N LEU A 308 2.15 0.86 12.87
CA LEU A 308 3.42 0.70 12.16
C LEU A 308 4.03 -0.67 12.48
N MET A 309 4.34 -1.43 11.43
CA MET A 309 4.92 -2.76 11.49
C MET A 309 6.41 -2.69 11.15
N ASP A 310 7.25 -3.49 11.81
CA ASP A 310 8.64 -3.68 11.40
C ASP A 310 8.67 -4.64 10.19
N ALA A 311 9.15 -4.15 9.04
CA ALA A 311 9.11 -4.86 7.77
C ALA A 311 9.93 -6.16 7.75
N GLU A 312 10.96 -6.26 8.60
CA GLU A 312 11.84 -7.43 8.68
C GLU A 312 11.19 -8.55 9.49
N THR A 313 10.56 -8.19 10.61
CA THR A 313 9.99 -9.16 11.55
C THR A 313 8.52 -9.47 11.29
N GLY A 314 7.77 -8.55 10.69
CA GLY A 314 6.31 -8.63 10.53
C GLY A 314 5.52 -8.37 11.82
N GLU A 315 6.20 -8.00 12.92
CA GLU A 315 5.58 -7.65 14.20
C GLU A 315 5.37 -6.14 14.30
N ALA A 316 4.55 -5.70 15.25
CA ALA A 316 4.36 -4.27 15.52
C ALA A 316 5.70 -3.62 15.91
N ALA A 317 6.02 -2.49 15.27
CA ALA A 317 7.18 -1.69 15.62
C ALA A 317 6.97 -1.06 17.01
N LEU A 318 8.03 -1.05 17.81
CA LEU A 318 8.00 -0.52 19.16
C LEU A 318 8.72 0.83 19.21
N ASP A 319 8.15 1.77 19.98
CA ASP A 319 8.82 3.02 20.34
C ASP A 319 9.95 2.78 21.36
N ASP A 320 10.67 3.85 21.71
CA ASP A 320 11.78 3.80 22.67
C ASP A 320 11.37 3.36 24.09
N ASP A 321 10.08 3.43 24.43
CA ASP A 321 9.50 2.97 25.70
C ASP A 321 9.00 1.51 25.63
N GLY A 322 9.03 0.88 24.45
CA GLY A 322 8.60 -0.49 24.21
C GLY A 322 7.10 -0.65 23.91
N ASN A 323 6.38 0.42 23.61
CA ASN A 323 4.97 0.38 23.22
C ASN A 323 4.82 0.24 21.71
N ALA A 324 3.77 -0.46 21.26
CA ALA A 324 3.44 -0.54 19.85
C ALA A 324 3.04 0.84 19.29
N ILE A 325 3.62 1.20 18.15
CA ILE A 325 3.34 2.48 17.50
C ILE A 325 2.00 2.38 16.76
N THR A 326 0.98 3.00 17.34
CA THR A 326 -0.40 2.97 16.86
C THR A 326 -0.99 4.38 16.79
N ALA A 327 -2.00 4.56 15.96
CA ALA A 327 -2.79 5.78 15.89
C ALA A 327 -4.27 5.42 15.68
N SER A 328 -5.17 6.31 16.10
CA SER A 328 -6.59 6.19 15.79
C SER A 328 -7.22 7.56 15.56
N LYS A 329 -8.29 7.58 14.76
CA LYS A 329 -9.02 8.81 14.42
C LYS A 329 -10.45 8.49 14.03
N GLU A 330 -11.39 9.20 14.62
CA GLU A 330 -12.78 9.21 14.13
C GLU A 330 -12.92 10.23 12.98
N PHE A 331 -13.70 9.86 11.96
CA PHE A 331 -14.06 10.77 10.86
C PHE A 331 -15.45 10.47 10.31
N THR A 332 -16.13 11.51 9.84
CA THR A 332 -17.39 11.36 9.10
C THR A 332 -17.08 11.36 7.60
N ALA A 333 -17.50 10.34 6.87
CA ALA A 333 -17.28 10.26 5.42
C ALA A 333 -18.24 11.22 4.69
N PRO A 334 -17.79 12.35 4.10
CA PRO A 334 -18.70 13.27 3.41
C PRO A 334 -19.33 12.67 2.14
N THR A 335 -18.62 11.73 1.51
CA THR A 335 -18.99 11.03 0.27
C THR A 335 -18.59 9.56 0.40
N ALA A 336 -19.05 8.72 -0.52
CA ALA A 336 -18.68 7.30 -0.52
C ALA A 336 -17.18 7.08 -0.73
N ASP A 337 -16.55 7.99 -1.51
CA ASP A 337 -15.13 7.96 -1.83
C ASP A 337 -14.48 9.25 -1.34
N GLY A 338 -13.25 9.16 -0.83
CA GLY A 338 -12.55 10.32 -0.31
C GLY A 338 -11.19 9.96 0.28
N ASN A 339 -10.60 10.90 1.01
CA ASN A 339 -9.34 10.68 1.72
C ASN A 339 -9.39 11.26 3.14
N ILE A 340 -8.58 10.68 4.03
CA ILE A 340 -8.25 11.22 5.35
C ILE A 340 -6.77 10.98 5.63
N ASP A 341 -6.20 11.77 6.53
CA ASP A 341 -4.87 11.51 7.09
C ASP A 341 -4.99 10.95 8.51
N ILE A 342 -4.21 9.90 8.80
CA ILE A 342 -3.90 9.40 10.14
C ILE A 342 -2.44 9.73 10.48
N THR A 343 -2.15 10.06 11.74
CA THR A 343 -0.84 10.57 12.15
C THR A 343 -0.30 9.77 13.32
N PHE A 344 0.89 9.21 13.13
CA PHE A 344 1.67 8.52 14.15
C PHE A 344 2.67 9.49 14.76
N THR A 345 2.77 9.52 16.09
CA THR A 345 3.80 10.30 16.79
C THR A 345 4.40 9.46 17.90
N PHE A 346 5.72 9.27 17.85
CA PHE A 346 6.44 8.35 18.74
C PHE A 346 7.89 8.78 18.94
N ALA A 347 8.53 8.32 20.02
CA ALA A 347 9.97 8.39 20.21
C ALA A 347 10.64 7.26 19.44
N GLY A 348 11.55 7.58 18.52
CA GLY A 348 12.07 6.63 17.53
C GLY A 348 13.59 6.60 17.41
N VAL A 349 14.33 6.97 18.45
CA VAL A 349 15.80 6.95 18.42
C VAL A 349 16.33 5.52 18.22
N SER A 350 15.69 4.53 18.85
CA SER A 350 16.07 3.11 18.73
C SER A 350 15.73 2.47 17.38
N LEU A 351 14.92 3.15 16.56
CA LEU A 351 14.48 2.68 15.25
C LEU A 351 15.47 3.00 14.12
N ALA A 352 16.62 3.61 14.41
CA ALA A 352 17.69 3.81 13.43
C ALA A 352 18.11 2.47 12.78
N GLY A 353 18.00 2.40 11.45
CA GLY A 353 18.28 1.19 10.68
C GLY A 353 17.11 0.21 10.63
N LYS A 354 15.88 0.72 10.73
CA LYS A 354 14.63 -0.05 10.54
C LYS A 354 13.89 0.40 9.29
N THR A 355 13.00 -0.47 8.84
CA THR A 355 12.01 -0.17 7.80
C THR A 355 10.64 -0.43 8.39
N LEU A 356 9.77 0.56 8.37
CA LEU A 356 8.42 0.49 8.92
C LEU A 356 7.40 0.41 7.78
N VAL A 357 6.27 -0.26 8.02
CA VAL A 357 5.15 -0.32 7.07
C VAL A 357 3.87 -0.04 7.83
N ALA A 358 3.06 0.92 7.38
CA ALA A 358 1.80 1.21 8.05
C ALA A 358 0.68 0.28 7.56
N PHE A 359 -0.09 -0.23 8.52
CA PHE A 359 -1.29 -1.04 8.33
C PHE A 359 -2.48 -0.29 8.89
N GLU A 360 -3.57 -0.28 8.15
CA GLU A 360 -4.76 0.48 8.49
C GLU A 360 -6.02 -0.39 8.44
N ASP A 361 -6.96 -0.09 9.32
CA ASP A 361 -8.30 -0.65 9.30
C ASP A 361 -9.35 0.42 9.56
N ILE A 362 -10.45 0.35 8.81
CA ILE A 362 -11.63 1.19 9.01
C ILE A 362 -12.73 0.33 9.64
N SER A 363 -13.28 0.85 10.73
CA SER A 363 -14.41 0.27 11.44
C SER A 363 -15.61 1.22 11.53
N TYR A 364 -16.80 0.65 11.60
CA TYR A 364 -18.08 1.34 11.78
C TYR A 364 -18.92 0.54 12.79
N GLU A 365 -19.45 1.21 13.80
CA GLU A 365 -20.21 0.57 14.90
C GLU A 365 -19.48 -0.63 15.54
N GLY A 366 -18.14 -0.56 15.64
CA GLY A 366 -17.30 -1.62 16.22
C GLY A 366 -17.06 -2.84 15.32
N ARG A 367 -17.44 -2.78 14.04
CA ARG A 367 -17.18 -3.81 13.03
C ARG A 367 -16.20 -3.29 11.99
N ARG A 368 -15.27 -4.14 11.55
CA ARG A 368 -14.31 -3.82 10.49
C ARG A 368 -14.97 -3.95 9.11
N TYR A 369 -14.65 -3.03 8.20
CA TYR A 369 -15.20 -3.02 6.84
C TYR A 369 -14.15 -2.86 5.74
N ALA A 370 -13.01 -2.26 6.05
CA ALA A 370 -11.88 -2.16 5.12
C ALA A 370 -10.57 -2.36 5.86
N VAL A 371 -9.59 -2.98 5.20
CA VAL A 371 -8.26 -3.22 5.75
C VAL A 371 -7.21 -3.18 4.64
N HIS A 372 -6.10 -2.49 4.93
CA HIS A 372 -4.88 -2.52 4.14
C HIS A 372 -3.74 -3.00 5.04
N ALA A 373 -3.26 -4.21 4.80
CA ALA A 373 -2.30 -4.89 5.65
C ALA A 373 -1.32 -5.71 4.79
N ASP A 374 -0.57 -5.02 3.93
CA ASP A 374 0.48 -5.62 3.09
C ASP A 374 1.86 -5.14 3.51
N ILE A 375 2.63 -6.02 4.17
CA ILE A 375 3.99 -5.75 4.65
C ILE A 375 4.98 -5.42 3.51
N ASN A 376 4.62 -5.68 2.24
CA ASN A 376 5.47 -5.44 1.09
C ASN A 376 5.08 -4.18 0.30
N ASP A 377 4.03 -3.46 0.71
CA ASP A 377 3.57 -2.28 -0.01
C ASP A 377 4.57 -1.12 0.13
N LYS A 378 5.14 -0.72 -1.02
CA LYS A 378 6.14 0.34 -1.11
C LYS A 378 5.58 1.72 -0.82
N ASN A 379 4.30 1.96 -1.08
CA ASN A 379 3.65 3.22 -0.74
C ASN A 379 3.40 3.32 0.78
N GLN A 380 3.38 2.19 1.48
CA GLN A 380 3.24 2.13 2.93
C GLN A 380 4.56 2.07 3.69
N THR A 381 5.67 1.91 2.96
CA THR A 381 6.98 1.70 3.56
C THR A 381 7.63 3.04 3.90
N VAL A 382 8.12 3.20 5.13
CA VAL A 382 8.99 4.30 5.56
C VAL A 382 10.34 3.74 6.00
N TYR A 383 11.41 4.28 5.44
CA TYR A 383 12.79 3.91 5.72
C TYR A 383 13.37 4.80 6.81
N ILE A 384 14.04 4.20 7.81
CA ILE A 384 14.75 4.93 8.86
C ILE A 384 16.23 4.60 8.75
N PRO A 385 17.01 5.41 8.01
CA PRO A 385 18.42 5.14 7.76
C PRO A 385 19.27 5.04 9.02
N LYS A 386 20.40 4.34 8.88
CA LYS A 386 21.50 4.38 9.86
C LYS A 386 22.82 4.52 9.14
N ILE A 387 23.74 5.24 9.75
CA ILE A 387 25.11 5.36 9.27
C ILE A 387 26.11 4.94 10.36
N HIS A 388 27.24 4.40 9.92
CA HIS A 388 28.46 4.16 10.70
C HIS A 388 29.64 4.64 9.87
N THR A 389 30.63 5.23 10.51
CA THR A 389 31.64 6.01 9.80
C THR A 389 33.04 5.61 10.25
N LYS A 390 34.03 5.72 9.36
CA LYS A 390 35.43 5.39 9.68
C LYS A 390 36.41 6.31 8.95
N ALA A 391 37.18 7.06 9.71
CA ALA A 391 38.12 8.04 9.19
C ALA A 391 39.57 7.54 9.20
N LEU A 392 40.22 7.59 8.03
CA LEU A 392 41.62 7.20 7.85
C LEU A 392 42.37 8.22 6.98
N ASP A 393 43.62 8.47 7.31
CA ASP A 393 44.53 9.24 6.46
C ASP A 393 44.68 8.57 5.09
N ALA A 394 44.54 9.33 4.01
CA ALA A 394 44.52 8.79 2.66
C ALA A 394 45.86 8.19 2.22
N ASN A 395 46.97 8.70 2.76
CA ASN A 395 48.32 8.29 2.37
C ASN A 395 48.75 7.02 3.10
N THR A 396 48.40 6.92 4.38
CA THR A 396 48.84 5.86 5.27
C THR A 396 47.74 4.82 5.52
N GLY A 397 46.46 5.11 5.32
CA GLY A 397 45.36 4.23 5.73
C GLY A 397 45.33 3.95 7.24
N LEU A 398 45.95 4.82 8.03
CA LEU A 398 45.93 4.79 9.50
C LEU A 398 45.01 5.90 10.01
N ASN A 399 44.58 5.82 11.26
CA ASN A 399 43.91 6.92 11.95
C ASN A 399 44.91 8.00 12.43
N GLN A 400 46.02 8.19 11.71
CA GLN A 400 47.13 9.04 12.08
C GLN A 400 47.53 9.92 10.90
N VAL A 401 47.51 11.22 11.13
CA VAL A 401 47.71 12.24 10.11
C VAL A 401 49.00 12.98 10.42
N LEU A 402 49.84 13.19 9.41
CA LEU A 402 51.03 14.02 9.55
C LEU A 402 50.64 15.48 9.82
N ALA A 403 51.36 16.14 10.73
CA ALA A 403 51.18 17.56 11.01
C ALA A 403 51.80 18.43 9.89
N ASP A 404 51.25 18.37 8.68
CA ASP A 404 51.69 19.15 7.52
C ASP A 404 50.55 20.01 6.92
N SER A 405 50.87 20.80 5.88
CA SER A 405 49.92 21.76 5.32
C SER A 405 48.81 21.15 4.45
N ASN A 406 48.88 19.87 4.10
CA ASN A 406 47.99 19.22 3.14
C ASN A 406 47.60 17.82 3.61
N ALA A 407 47.01 17.74 4.80
CA ALA A 407 46.43 16.49 5.28
C ALA A 407 45.17 16.13 4.47
N THR A 408 45.09 14.87 4.06
CA THR A 408 43.90 14.30 3.41
C THR A 408 43.41 13.11 4.23
N VAL A 409 42.19 13.21 4.75
CA VAL A 409 41.51 12.13 5.47
C VAL A 409 40.28 11.72 4.67
N VAL A 410 40.13 10.41 4.46
CA VAL A 410 38.93 9.82 3.87
C VAL A 410 38.11 9.23 5.00
N ASP A 411 36.88 9.70 5.13
CA ASP A 411 35.88 9.08 5.98
C ASP A 411 34.97 8.19 5.14
N THR A 412 35.01 6.89 5.38
CA THR A 412 34.14 5.92 4.71
C THR A 412 32.87 5.76 5.54
N VAL A 413 31.75 6.23 4.99
CA VAL A 413 30.42 6.12 5.59
C VAL A 413 29.73 4.87 5.08
N THR A 414 29.49 3.91 5.96
CA THR A 414 28.62 2.77 5.73
C THR A 414 27.19 3.16 6.08
N TYR A 415 26.26 3.02 5.13
CA TYR A 415 24.85 3.31 5.34
C TYR A 415 24.00 2.04 5.21
N THR A 416 22.88 2.01 5.92
CA THR A 416 21.84 1.00 5.76
C THR A 416 20.45 1.62 5.65
N HIS A 417 19.54 0.90 4.99
CA HIS A 417 18.13 1.28 4.84
C HIS A 417 17.91 2.63 4.16
N LEU A 418 18.72 2.99 3.17
CA LEU A 418 18.39 4.10 2.28
C LEU A 418 17.31 3.69 1.28
N LEU A 419 16.47 4.65 0.89
CA LEU A 419 15.60 4.49 -0.26
C LEU A 419 16.42 4.65 -1.57
N PRO A 420 16.58 3.58 -2.38
CA PRO A 420 17.37 3.67 -3.61
C PRO A 420 16.79 4.63 -4.64
N GLY A 421 17.66 5.25 -5.44
CA GLY A 421 17.27 6.18 -6.50
C GLY A 421 17.00 7.63 -6.05
N LYS A 422 16.99 7.90 -4.74
CA LYS A 422 16.97 9.27 -4.18
C LYS A 422 18.38 9.86 -4.17
N THR A 423 18.49 11.18 -4.28
CA THR A 423 19.78 11.88 -4.17
C THR A 423 20.01 12.28 -2.73
N TYR A 424 21.12 11.82 -2.16
CA TYR A 424 21.51 12.16 -0.79
C TYR A 424 22.79 12.98 -0.80
N VAL A 425 22.95 13.80 0.24
CA VAL A 425 24.18 14.54 0.50
C VAL A 425 24.75 14.09 1.83
N MET A 426 25.92 13.47 1.82
CA MET A 426 26.70 13.25 3.04
C MET A 426 27.49 14.51 3.36
N LYS A 427 27.35 15.04 4.57
CA LYS A 427 28.12 16.21 5.05
C LYS A 427 28.90 15.85 6.30
N GLY A 428 30.17 16.20 6.27
CA GLY A 428 31.10 15.96 7.34
C GLY A 428 31.63 17.24 7.96
N VAL A 429 31.82 17.23 9.28
CA VAL A 429 32.41 18.33 10.05
C VAL A 429 33.49 17.78 10.97
N LEU A 430 34.69 18.37 10.89
CA LEU A 430 35.80 17.98 11.75
C LEU A 430 35.69 18.67 13.12
N MET A 431 35.68 17.87 14.18
CA MET A 431 35.48 18.29 15.56
C MET A 431 36.76 18.16 16.38
N THR A 432 36.92 19.06 17.35
CA THR A 432 37.90 18.90 18.43
C THR A 432 37.41 17.87 19.44
N SER A 433 38.32 17.25 20.20
CA SER A 433 37.96 16.35 21.31
C SER A 433 37.09 16.98 22.42
N ALA A 434 36.91 18.31 22.41
CA ALA A 434 36.03 19.04 23.31
C ALA A 434 34.59 19.21 22.76
N GLY A 435 34.29 18.68 21.56
CA GLY A 435 32.97 18.78 20.93
C GLY A 435 32.70 20.08 20.16
N ASN A 436 33.71 20.95 20.02
CA ASN A 436 33.60 22.15 19.18
C ASN A 436 34.14 21.88 17.78
N ALA A 437 33.52 22.47 16.75
CA ALA A 437 34.05 22.42 15.39
C ALA A 437 35.49 22.95 15.35
N LEU A 438 36.38 22.24 14.67
CA LEU A 438 37.76 22.64 14.51
C LEU A 438 37.83 23.85 13.58
N MET A 439 38.46 24.92 14.06
CA MET A 439 38.72 26.13 13.29
C MET A 439 40.18 26.18 12.85
N VAL A 440 40.41 26.24 11.55
CA VAL A 440 41.74 26.48 10.95
C VAL A 440 41.63 27.73 10.07
N ASN A 441 42.51 28.71 10.27
CA ASN A 441 42.47 29.99 9.57
C ASN A 441 41.10 30.71 9.65
N GLY A 442 40.38 30.55 10.77
CA GLY A 442 39.08 31.16 11.02
C GLY A 442 37.90 30.50 10.29
N LYS A 443 38.08 29.31 9.69
CA LYS A 443 37.03 28.54 9.02
C LYS A 443 36.89 27.15 9.64
N THR A 444 35.67 26.63 9.68
CA THR A 444 35.39 25.23 9.99
C THR A 444 35.87 24.34 8.86
N ILE A 445 36.42 23.18 9.20
CA ILE A 445 36.76 22.16 8.20
C ILE A 445 35.53 21.28 7.98
N THR A 446 35.00 21.34 6.76
CA THR A 446 33.82 20.58 6.33
C THR A 446 34.08 19.94 4.98
N ALA A 447 33.43 18.82 4.71
CA ALA A 447 33.43 18.15 3.41
C ALA A 447 32.03 17.66 3.09
N SER A 448 31.75 17.40 1.82
CA SER A 448 30.46 16.82 1.42
C SER A 448 30.58 16.02 0.13
N THR A 449 29.80 14.94 0.05
CA THR A 449 29.68 14.08 -1.13
C THR A 449 28.20 13.87 -1.45
N GLU A 450 27.79 14.18 -2.68
CA GLU A 450 26.46 13.87 -3.20
C GLU A 450 26.48 12.53 -3.92
N PHE A 451 25.47 11.69 -3.69
CA PHE A 451 25.39 10.35 -4.29
C PHE A 451 23.95 9.86 -4.43
N VAL A 452 23.75 8.86 -5.29
CA VAL A 452 22.47 8.18 -5.51
C VAL A 452 22.68 6.68 -5.26
N PRO A 453 22.24 6.12 -4.13
CA PRO A 453 22.38 4.71 -3.85
C PRO A 453 21.50 3.87 -4.80
N THR A 454 22.04 2.77 -5.31
CA THR A 454 21.30 1.78 -6.11
C THR A 454 20.76 0.62 -5.28
N THR A 455 21.26 0.46 -4.06
CA THR A 455 20.86 -0.55 -3.06
C THR A 455 20.63 0.15 -1.72
N PRO A 456 19.77 -0.40 -0.82
CA PRO A 456 19.52 0.21 0.48
C PRO A 456 20.76 0.34 1.37
N ASP A 457 21.71 -0.58 1.20
CA ASP A 457 22.93 -0.65 1.98
C ASP A 457 24.15 -0.46 1.08
N GLY A 458 25.21 0.15 1.62
CA GLY A 458 26.43 0.43 0.88
C GLY A 458 27.38 1.36 1.61
N THR A 459 28.32 1.94 0.86
CA THR A 459 29.32 2.87 1.37
C THR A 459 29.49 4.08 0.47
N VAL A 460 29.79 5.23 1.07
CA VAL A 460 30.20 6.46 0.37
C VAL A 460 31.38 7.09 1.11
N ASP A 461 32.35 7.63 0.36
CA ASP A 461 33.50 8.31 0.95
C ASP A 461 33.27 9.83 1.01
N VAL A 462 33.66 10.42 2.13
CA VAL A 462 33.74 11.88 2.34
C VAL A 462 35.22 12.23 2.54
N THR A 463 35.76 13.05 1.62
CA THR A 463 37.20 13.39 1.65
C THR A 463 37.43 14.79 2.20
N PHE A 464 38.18 14.87 3.29
CA PHE A 464 38.58 16.12 3.93
C PHE A 464 40.00 16.49 3.53
N ASN A 465 40.19 17.75 3.16
CA ASN A 465 41.51 18.33 2.92
C ASN A 465 41.68 19.55 3.84
N PHE A 466 42.71 19.54 4.67
CA PHE A 466 42.95 20.61 5.64
C PHE A 466 44.44 20.77 5.99
N ASP A 467 44.77 21.94 6.52
CA ASP A 467 46.11 22.24 7.04
C ASP A 467 46.22 21.71 8.48
N ALA A 468 47.06 20.68 8.67
CA ALA A 468 47.32 20.03 9.93
C ALA A 468 48.57 20.58 10.66
N SER A 469 49.33 21.49 10.05
CA SER A 469 50.65 21.93 10.52
C SER A 469 50.61 22.58 11.93
N GLU A 470 49.55 23.34 12.20
CA GLU A 470 49.36 24.07 13.46
C GLU A 470 48.54 23.29 14.52
N ILE A 471 48.09 22.08 14.19
CA ILE A 471 47.25 21.25 15.06
C ILE A 471 47.92 19.94 15.49
N GLY A 472 49.22 19.81 15.25
CA GLY A 472 50.00 18.69 15.79
C GLY A 472 49.92 18.58 17.32
N GLY A 473 49.83 17.36 17.81
CA GLY A 473 49.57 16.96 19.19
C GLY A 473 48.09 16.81 19.55
N ARG A 474 47.15 17.00 18.61
CA ARG A 474 45.70 16.95 18.87
C ARG A 474 45.06 15.60 18.49
N LYS A 475 43.91 15.34 19.11
CA LYS A 475 42.94 14.30 18.77
C LYS A 475 41.72 14.99 18.14
N LEU A 476 41.27 14.51 16.99
CA LEU A 476 40.14 15.06 16.23
C LEU A 476 39.11 13.96 15.98
N VAL A 477 37.85 14.34 15.81
CA VAL A 477 36.74 13.42 15.56
C VAL A 477 35.88 13.92 14.40
N PHE A 478 35.44 13.04 13.51
CA PHE A 478 34.56 13.39 12.42
C PHE A 478 33.10 13.20 12.83
N TYR A 479 32.25 14.20 12.53
CA TYR A 479 30.80 14.11 12.64
C TYR A 479 30.21 14.10 11.25
N GLU A 480 29.31 13.17 10.98
CA GLU A 480 28.71 13.00 9.67
C GLU A 480 27.18 13.11 9.75
N TYR A 481 26.60 13.73 8.73
CA TYR A 481 25.17 13.98 8.58
C TYR A 481 24.75 13.57 7.17
N LEU A 482 23.83 12.62 7.08
CA LEU A 482 23.20 12.22 5.83
C LEU A 482 21.94 13.07 5.64
N GLU A 483 21.86 13.80 4.53
CA GLU A 483 20.71 14.64 4.18
C GLU A 483 19.96 14.13 2.95
N LEU A 484 18.64 14.26 2.98
CA LEU A 484 17.72 14.13 1.84
C LEU A 484 16.94 15.44 1.71
N ASP A 485 17.00 16.07 0.54
CA ASP A 485 16.34 17.35 0.25
C ASP A 485 16.62 18.45 1.30
N GLY A 486 17.82 18.42 1.89
CA GLY A 486 18.27 19.37 2.92
C GLY A 486 17.88 19.04 4.36
N ASN A 487 17.13 17.96 4.58
CA ASN A 487 16.77 17.46 5.92
C ASN A 487 17.71 16.33 6.33
N THR A 488 18.24 16.37 7.56
CA THR A 488 19.04 15.25 8.12
C THR A 488 18.14 14.03 8.35
N VAL A 489 18.50 12.91 7.73
CA VAL A 489 17.79 11.61 7.85
C VAL A 489 18.60 10.54 8.60
N ALA A 490 19.90 10.78 8.81
CA ALA A 490 20.72 10.04 9.77
C ALA A 490 21.95 10.88 10.15
N SER A 491 22.53 10.61 11.32
CA SER A 491 23.77 11.25 11.74
C SER A 491 24.62 10.31 12.60
N HIS A 492 25.94 10.53 12.59
CA HIS A 492 26.89 9.86 13.47
C HIS A 492 27.75 10.92 14.15
N THR A 493 27.38 11.27 15.38
CA THR A 493 27.98 12.39 16.13
C THR A 493 28.56 11.95 17.46
N ASP A 494 29.05 10.71 17.56
CA ASP A 494 29.67 10.19 18.78
C ASP A 494 31.12 10.68 18.91
N ILE A 495 31.38 11.58 19.87
CA ILE A 495 32.73 12.12 20.13
C ILE A 495 33.71 11.07 20.69
N SER A 496 33.18 9.96 21.18
CA SER A 496 33.95 8.89 21.79
C SER A 496 34.29 7.75 20.83
N ASP A 497 33.70 7.75 19.63
CA ASP A 497 33.95 6.71 18.64
C ASP A 497 35.39 6.76 18.12
N THR A 498 36.09 5.64 18.31
CA THR A 498 37.48 5.48 17.89
C THR A 498 37.63 5.26 16.39
N ASP A 499 36.62 4.73 15.70
CA ASP A 499 36.64 4.58 14.23
C ASP A 499 36.55 5.96 13.55
N GLN A 500 35.95 6.93 14.22
CA GLN A 500 35.82 8.33 13.78
C GLN A 500 36.91 9.25 14.30
N THR A 501 37.85 8.71 15.07
CA THR A 501 38.93 9.48 15.68
C THR A 501 40.17 9.43 14.80
N VAL A 502 40.78 10.59 14.54
CA VAL A 502 42.16 10.69 14.03
C VAL A 502 43.09 11.41 15.00
N TYR A 503 44.34 10.98 15.01
CA TYR A 503 45.43 11.54 15.79
C TYR A 503 46.36 12.33 14.89
N VAL A 504 46.87 13.47 15.36
CA VAL A 504 47.90 14.24 14.66
C VAL A 504 49.16 14.25 15.52
N PRO A 505 50.01 13.21 15.48
CA PRO A 505 51.14 13.14 16.40
C PRO A 505 52.18 14.24 16.12
N LYS A 506 52.84 14.73 17.18
CA LYS A 506 53.87 15.77 17.08
C LYS A 506 55.08 15.45 17.94
N LEU A 507 56.26 15.65 17.38
CA LEU A 507 57.53 15.48 18.07
C LEU A 507 58.11 16.83 18.49
N ARG A 508 58.88 16.81 19.57
CA ARG A 508 59.87 17.80 19.97
C ARG A 508 61.05 17.05 20.55
N THR A 509 62.26 17.42 20.19
CA THR A 509 63.43 16.59 20.47
C THR A 509 64.50 17.44 21.15
N THR A 510 65.41 16.82 21.91
CA THR A 510 66.57 17.51 22.48
C THR A 510 67.76 16.56 22.56
N ILE A 511 68.85 16.86 21.86
CA ILE A 511 70.05 16.02 21.81
C ILE A 511 71.12 16.55 22.75
N PHE A 512 71.85 15.65 23.40
CA PHE A 512 73.00 16.01 24.23
C PHE A 512 74.02 14.87 24.29
N ASP A 513 75.27 15.23 24.54
CA ASP A 513 76.33 14.28 24.88
C ASP A 513 76.06 13.59 26.21
N SER A 514 76.11 12.26 26.25
CA SER A 514 75.77 11.51 27.46
C SER A 514 76.80 11.65 28.60
N GLU A 515 78.06 12.01 28.31
CA GLU A 515 79.10 12.16 29.31
C GLU A 515 79.04 13.52 30.02
N ASN A 516 78.74 14.58 29.26
CA ASN A 516 78.81 15.94 29.75
C ASN A 516 77.44 16.68 29.81
N GLY A 517 76.39 16.10 29.24
CA GLY A 517 75.04 16.65 29.24
C GLY A 517 74.90 17.97 28.47
N SER A 518 75.85 18.29 27.59
CA SER A 518 75.89 19.52 26.81
C SER A 518 75.69 19.26 25.32
N HIS A 519 75.54 20.34 24.56
CA HIS A 519 75.48 20.34 23.10
C HIS A 519 76.89 20.40 22.46
N ASN A 520 77.92 19.93 23.17
CA ASN A 520 79.29 19.82 22.66
C ASN A 520 79.91 18.46 23.01
N SER A 521 80.48 17.78 22.01
CA SER A 521 81.12 16.47 22.14
C SER A 521 82.53 16.50 21.56
N ALA A 522 83.51 15.94 22.26
CA ALA A 522 84.82 15.70 21.65
C ALA A 522 84.70 14.68 20.50
N ALA A 523 85.49 14.84 19.44
CA ALA A 523 85.51 13.95 18.28
C ALA A 523 86.27 12.63 18.56
N ASP A 524 85.79 11.87 19.56
CA ASP A 524 86.43 10.67 20.09
C ASP A 524 86.05 9.39 19.31
N GLU A 525 86.73 8.28 19.62
CA GLU A 525 86.49 6.97 19.00
C GLU A 525 85.14 6.37 19.39
N ASP A 526 84.61 6.72 20.55
CA ASP A 526 83.35 6.23 21.07
C ASP A 526 82.52 7.43 21.56
N ILE A 527 81.61 7.93 20.72
CA ILE A 527 80.67 9.00 21.10
C ILE A 527 79.30 8.37 21.38
N ILE A 528 78.69 8.81 22.48
CA ILE A 528 77.32 8.44 22.83
C ILE A 528 76.49 9.72 22.96
N LEU A 529 75.64 9.97 21.97
CA LEU A 529 74.64 11.05 22.02
C LEU A 529 73.28 10.47 22.37
N ILE A 530 72.55 11.16 23.23
CA ILE A 530 71.18 10.83 23.59
C ILE A 530 70.28 11.94 23.05
N ASP A 531 69.34 11.58 22.17
CA ASP A 531 68.25 12.46 21.80
C ASP A 531 66.98 12.08 22.55
N THR A 532 66.50 12.99 23.39
CA THR A 532 65.23 12.82 24.11
C THR A 532 64.08 13.30 23.24
N VAL A 533 63.30 12.36 22.72
CA VAL A 533 62.13 12.61 21.87
C VAL A 533 60.87 12.71 22.72
N ARG A 534 60.33 13.92 22.84
CA ARG A 534 59.00 14.18 23.40
C ARG A 534 57.93 14.05 22.32
N TYR A 535 57.06 13.06 22.46
CA TYR A 535 55.90 12.88 21.60
C TYR A 535 54.62 13.42 22.26
N ASN A 536 53.71 13.94 21.43
CA ASN A 536 52.38 14.38 21.86
C ASN A 536 51.32 13.90 20.86
N GLY A 537 50.11 13.61 21.35
CA GLY A 537 48.96 13.24 20.53
C GLY A 537 49.06 11.85 19.88
N VAL A 538 49.78 10.90 20.49
CA VAL A 538 49.80 9.50 20.01
C VAL A 538 48.60 8.72 20.53
N GLU A 539 48.17 7.70 19.79
CA GLU A 539 47.17 6.73 20.22
C GLU A 539 47.72 5.77 21.29
N ILE A 540 46.99 5.58 22.39
CA ILE A 540 47.35 4.67 23.48
C ILE A 540 47.23 3.21 23.03
N GLY A 541 48.16 2.36 23.47
CA GLY A 541 48.21 0.94 23.15
C GLY A 541 48.86 0.63 21.80
N ARG A 542 49.12 1.65 20.97
CA ARG A 542 49.77 1.49 19.67
C ARG A 542 51.30 1.45 19.81
N LYS A 543 51.94 0.62 18.98
CA LYS A 543 53.40 0.54 18.84
C LYS A 543 53.92 1.63 17.89
N TYR A 544 54.99 2.30 18.29
CA TYR A 544 55.72 3.28 17.50
C TYR A 544 57.20 2.94 17.45
N THR A 545 57.84 3.32 16.34
CA THR A 545 59.29 3.27 16.14
C THR A 545 59.76 4.69 15.83
N VAL A 546 60.66 5.22 16.66
CA VAL A 546 61.32 6.50 16.40
C VAL A 546 62.69 6.20 15.82
N VAL A 547 63.01 6.84 14.69
CA VAL A 547 64.28 6.68 13.98
C VAL A 547 64.93 8.05 13.89
N GLY A 548 66.10 8.14 14.51
CA GLY A 548 66.95 9.32 14.50
C GLY A 548 68.05 9.23 13.46
N THR A 549 68.34 10.35 12.80
CA THR A 549 69.45 10.50 11.86
C THR A 549 70.21 11.78 12.16
N LEU A 550 71.51 11.66 12.38
CA LEU A 550 72.38 12.83 12.47
C LEU A 550 72.66 13.37 11.07
N VAL A 551 72.38 14.66 10.85
CA VAL A 551 72.65 15.35 9.60
C VAL A 551 73.66 16.46 9.81
N ASP A 552 74.45 16.77 8.78
CA ASP A 552 75.37 17.90 8.80
C ASP A 552 74.58 19.22 8.71
N LYS A 553 74.83 20.16 9.63
CA LYS A 553 74.03 21.41 9.76
C LYS A 553 74.15 22.31 8.52
N GLU A 554 75.30 22.31 7.85
CA GLU A 554 75.54 23.16 6.69
C GLU A 554 74.86 22.62 5.42
N THR A 555 74.94 21.31 5.22
CA THR A 555 74.50 20.67 3.98
C THR A 555 73.14 19.99 4.06
N GLY A 556 72.67 19.66 5.26
CA GLY A 556 71.45 18.87 5.50
C GLY A 556 71.55 17.40 5.12
N ASN A 557 72.73 16.93 4.68
CA ASN A 557 72.94 15.54 4.32
C ASN A 557 73.21 14.68 5.56
N ALA A 558 72.82 13.40 5.50
CA ALA A 558 73.15 12.44 6.54
C ALA A 558 74.66 12.40 6.79
N LEU A 559 75.03 12.55 8.05
CA LEU A 559 76.40 12.57 8.50
C LEU A 559 76.90 11.12 8.57
N LEU A 560 78.14 10.90 8.14
CA LEU A 560 78.73 9.57 7.99
C LEU A 560 79.78 9.31 9.07
N ASP A 561 79.79 8.08 9.59
CA ASP A 561 80.86 7.59 10.48
C ASP A 561 82.17 7.32 9.70
N ASP A 562 83.23 6.94 10.42
CA ASP A 562 84.54 6.62 9.83
C ASP A 562 84.51 5.45 8.83
N ALA A 563 83.47 4.60 8.89
CA ALA A 563 83.26 3.49 7.97
C ALA A 563 82.41 3.87 6.74
N GLY A 564 81.94 5.12 6.68
CA GLY A 564 81.11 5.65 5.60
C GLY A 564 79.61 5.33 5.73
N ASN A 565 79.16 4.82 6.88
CA ASN A 565 77.75 4.55 7.13
C ASN A 565 77.04 5.78 7.67
N LYS A 566 75.74 5.92 7.37
CA LYS A 566 74.91 6.96 8.00
C LYS A 566 74.81 6.72 9.50
N ILE A 567 74.93 7.79 10.28
CA ILE A 567 74.75 7.72 11.72
C ILE A 567 73.27 7.79 12.05
N THR A 568 72.68 6.62 12.32
CA THR A 568 71.26 6.45 12.65
C THR A 568 71.08 5.63 13.91
N ALA A 569 70.05 5.93 14.69
CA ALA A 569 69.63 5.14 15.84
C ALA A 569 68.10 5.00 15.83
N SER A 570 67.58 4.02 16.56
CA SER A 570 66.13 3.88 16.70
C SER A 570 65.75 3.34 18.07
N ASN A 571 64.53 3.65 18.48
CA ASN A 571 63.92 3.09 19.67
C ASN A 571 62.42 2.83 19.42
N GLU A 572 61.87 1.81 20.07
CA GLU A 572 60.48 1.41 19.93
C GLU A 572 59.77 1.48 21.27
N PHE A 573 58.50 1.87 21.24
CA PHE A 573 57.65 1.86 22.44
C PHE A 573 56.20 1.53 22.10
N VAL A 574 55.47 1.07 23.10
CA VAL A 574 54.00 1.02 23.09
C VAL A 574 53.52 2.21 23.91
N ALA A 575 52.69 3.06 23.33
CA ALA A 575 52.25 4.28 24.00
C ALA A 575 51.31 3.94 25.17
N GLU A 576 51.73 4.18 26.41
CA GLU A 576 50.84 4.06 27.58
C GLU A 576 50.04 5.34 27.85
N LYS A 577 50.48 6.46 27.27
CA LYS A 577 49.89 7.79 27.39
C LYS A 577 49.93 8.49 26.04
N THR A 578 49.03 9.45 25.83
CA THR A 578 49.01 10.26 24.60
C THR A 578 50.23 11.17 24.45
N ASN A 579 50.90 11.49 25.56
CA ASN A 579 52.10 12.33 25.58
C ASN A 579 53.16 11.69 26.49
N GLY A 580 54.43 11.75 26.08
CA GLY A 580 55.53 11.17 26.83
C GLY A 580 56.89 11.47 26.21
N THR A 581 57.91 10.77 26.67
CA THR A 581 59.30 10.89 26.20
C THR A 581 59.91 9.52 25.95
N ILE A 582 60.82 9.45 24.99
CA ILE A 582 61.66 8.29 24.72
C ILE A 582 63.04 8.76 24.30
N ASP A 583 64.09 8.05 24.71
CA ASP A 583 65.47 8.39 24.33
C ASP A 583 65.90 7.56 23.11
N VAL A 584 66.45 8.21 22.10
CA VAL A 584 67.13 7.60 20.96
C VAL A 584 68.63 7.76 21.17
N THR A 585 69.35 6.65 21.34
CA THR A 585 70.79 6.67 21.68
C THR A 585 71.65 6.32 20.48
N PHE A 586 72.46 7.29 20.04
CA PHE A 586 73.45 7.11 18.98
C PHE A 586 74.76 6.62 19.59
N LYS A 587 75.38 5.60 18.98
CA LYS A 587 76.71 5.11 19.34
C LYS A 587 77.54 4.94 18.07
N PHE A 588 78.61 5.71 17.93
CA PHE A 588 79.42 5.75 16.71
C PHE A 588 80.83 6.28 17.00
N SER A 589 81.75 6.08 16.04
CA SER A 589 83.06 6.72 16.06
C SER A 589 83.01 8.10 15.44
N GLY A 590 83.39 9.12 16.22
CA GLY A 590 83.35 10.52 15.81
C GLY A 590 84.68 11.08 15.30
N LYS A 591 85.71 10.24 15.05
CA LYS A 591 87.07 10.71 14.69
C LYS A 591 87.07 11.61 13.46
N CYS A 592 86.19 11.38 12.47
CA CYS A 592 86.06 12.21 11.28
C CYS A 592 85.15 13.46 11.43
N LEU A 593 84.65 13.75 12.64
CA LEU A 593 83.67 14.81 12.90
C LEU A 593 84.25 16.08 13.50
N ALA A 594 85.55 16.10 13.82
CA ALA A 594 86.20 17.28 14.36
C ALA A 594 85.95 18.52 13.48
N GLY A 595 85.42 19.59 14.09
CA GLY A 595 85.04 20.85 13.45
C GLY A 595 83.65 20.88 12.83
N LYS A 596 82.91 19.76 12.78
CA LYS A 596 81.55 19.70 12.23
C LYS A 596 80.50 20.08 13.26
N THR A 597 79.35 20.49 12.75
CA THR A 597 78.12 20.68 13.53
C THR A 597 77.05 19.77 12.97
N THR A 598 76.39 19.00 13.83
CA THR A 598 75.30 18.12 13.42
C THR A 598 73.98 18.57 14.01
N VAL A 599 72.89 18.20 13.33
CA VAL A 599 71.52 18.33 13.84
C VAL A 599 70.88 16.95 13.81
N ALA A 600 70.16 16.57 14.87
CA ALA A 600 69.38 15.35 14.88
C ALA A 600 68.01 15.57 14.21
N PHE A 601 67.65 14.67 13.30
CA PHE A 601 66.33 14.58 12.69
C PHE A 601 65.64 13.31 13.16
N GLU A 602 64.38 13.42 13.54
CA GLU A 602 63.59 12.31 14.06
C GLU A 602 62.36 12.06 13.20
N ASP A 603 62.19 10.82 12.76
CA ASP A 603 60.98 10.31 12.14
C ASP A 603 60.30 9.31 13.08
N MET A 604 58.99 9.46 13.30
CA MET A 604 58.19 8.47 14.03
C MET A 604 57.31 7.68 13.07
N TYR A 605 57.33 6.37 13.21
CA TYR A 605 56.58 5.42 12.39
C TYR A 605 55.58 4.63 13.24
N SER A 606 54.43 4.32 12.65
CA SER A 606 53.53 3.26 13.13
C SER A 606 53.19 2.35 11.97
N GLU A 607 53.19 1.03 12.22
CA GLU A 607 52.98 0.01 11.17
C GLU A 607 53.87 0.23 9.92
N GLY A 608 55.09 0.73 10.12
CA GLY A 608 56.04 1.04 9.04
C GLY A 608 55.73 2.30 8.23
N LYS A 609 54.70 3.08 8.60
CA LYS A 609 54.28 4.32 7.93
C LYS A 609 54.65 5.52 8.78
N LYS A 610 55.15 6.60 8.15
CA LYS A 610 55.58 7.82 8.86
C LYS A 610 54.36 8.59 9.36
N VAL A 611 54.35 8.93 10.65
CA VAL A 611 53.19 9.54 11.33
C VAL A 611 53.54 10.78 12.14
N ALA A 612 54.83 11.05 12.36
CA ALA A 612 55.33 12.37 12.74
C ALA A 612 56.78 12.56 12.31
N VAL A 613 57.22 13.81 12.24
CA VAL A 613 58.59 14.19 11.91
C VAL A 613 58.99 15.42 12.70
N HIS A 614 60.26 15.49 13.11
CA HIS A 614 60.93 16.70 13.53
C HIS A 614 62.26 16.80 12.78
N ALA A 615 62.31 17.68 11.79
CA ALA A 615 63.45 17.84 10.89
C ALA A 615 63.72 19.31 10.62
N ASP A 616 64.32 20.00 11.58
CA ASP A 616 64.63 21.44 11.51
C ASP A 616 66.13 21.68 11.75
N LEU A 617 66.86 22.06 10.69
CA LEU A 617 68.29 22.39 10.74
C LEU A 617 68.63 23.58 11.65
N ARG A 618 67.62 24.38 12.03
CA ARG A 618 67.78 25.56 12.87
C ARG A 618 67.41 25.31 14.31
N ASP A 619 67.03 24.08 14.66
CA ASP A 619 66.74 23.73 16.05
C ASP A 619 68.04 23.60 16.84
N GLU A 620 68.34 24.62 17.63
CA GLU A 620 69.51 24.65 18.51
C GLU A 620 69.43 23.59 19.61
N GLY A 621 68.24 23.17 20.04
CA GLY A 621 68.07 22.06 20.97
C GLY A 621 68.39 20.69 20.35
N GLN A 622 68.46 20.63 19.02
CA GLN A 622 68.86 19.47 18.23
C GLN A 622 70.27 19.56 17.67
N THR A 623 71.00 20.65 17.96
CA THR A 623 72.32 20.90 17.40
C THR A 623 73.40 20.40 18.36
N GLU A 624 74.37 19.65 17.83
CA GLU A 624 75.54 19.16 18.56
C GLU A 624 76.83 19.60 17.83
N TYR A 625 77.79 20.18 18.56
CA TYR A 625 79.04 20.68 17.99
C TYR A 625 80.25 19.85 18.40
N PHE A 626 81.06 19.46 17.41
CA PHE A 626 82.32 18.75 17.63
C PHE A 626 83.50 19.73 17.49
N PRO A 627 84.03 20.32 18.57
CA PRO A 627 85.12 21.30 18.46
C PRO A 627 86.38 20.68 17.86
N SER A 628 87.04 21.43 16.97
CA SER A 628 88.38 21.08 16.50
C SER A 628 89.42 21.57 17.52
N VAL A 629 90.08 20.65 18.23
CA VAL A 629 91.15 20.98 19.17
C VAL A 629 92.49 20.95 18.44
N HIS A 630 93.09 22.12 18.20
CA HIS A 630 94.46 22.24 17.70
C HIS A 630 95.40 22.51 18.88
N THR A 631 96.21 21.52 19.27
CA THR A 631 97.29 21.74 20.23
C THR A 631 98.55 22.20 19.49
N THR A 632 98.95 23.44 19.71
CA THR A 632 100.28 23.91 19.28
C THR A 632 101.24 23.64 20.44
N ALA A 633 102.10 22.63 20.32
CA ALA A 633 103.18 22.42 21.28
C ALA A 633 104.29 23.45 21.00
N THR A 634 104.49 24.39 21.92
CA THR A 634 105.68 25.28 21.96
C THR A 634 106.81 24.67 22.77
#